data_AF-A0A147ILL5-F1
#
_entry.id   AF-A0A147ILL5-F1
#
_cell.length_a   1.000
_cell.length_b   1.000
_cell.length_c   1.000
_cell.angle_alpha   90.00
_cell.angle_beta   90.00
_cell.angle_gamma   90.00
#
_symmetry.space_group_name_H-M   'P 1'
#
loop_
_entity.id
_entity.type
_entity.pdbx_description
1 polymer ?
#
loop_
_entity_poly.entity_id
_entity_poly.type
_entity_poly.pdbx_seq_one_letter_code
_entity_poly.pdbx_strand_id
1 'polypeptide(L)'
;MNEDDYRAILAVLEEELRESGAADIAAERHYMERDPETGDARLLDPRKRSVLMLAAFGRFLAIQDRKLATQAFDTLAEFVVDGSPRRAVVELATDAEYRLVDLSDAADLSELRADIARLMRRLAEGRLRDGGELA
;
A
#
# COMPACT_ATOMS: atom_id res chain seq x y z
N MET A 1 -20.23 -6.53 -9.87
CA MET A 1 -19.88 -5.29 -9.15
C MET A 1 -20.19 -4.08 -9.98
N ASN A 2 -21.06 -3.23 -9.47
CA ASN A 2 -21.36 -1.91 -10.01
C ASN A 2 -20.41 -0.86 -9.41
N GLU A 3 -20.56 0.41 -9.81
CA GLU A 3 -19.72 1.51 -9.31
C GLU A 3 -19.93 1.77 -7.80
N ASP A 4 -21.15 1.57 -7.29
CA ASP A 4 -21.49 1.77 -5.87
C ASP A 4 -20.76 0.76 -4.97
N ASP A 5 -20.60 -0.49 -5.42
CA ASP A 5 -19.83 -1.51 -4.72
C ASP A 5 -18.36 -1.08 -4.53
N TYR A 6 -17.76 -0.47 -5.57
CA TYR A 6 -16.39 0.04 -5.48
C TYR A 6 -16.29 1.28 -4.59
N ARG A 7 -17.31 2.13 -4.57
CA ARG A 7 -17.37 3.29 -3.65
C ARG A 7 -17.45 2.83 -2.19
N ALA A 8 -18.23 1.80 -1.90
CA ALA A 8 -18.29 1.21 -0.57
C ALA A 8 -16.93 0.63 -0.13
N ILE A 9 -16.26 -0.11 -1.02
CA ILE A 9 -14.91 -0.64 -0.76
C ILE A 9 -13.90 0.48 -0.52
N LEU A 10 -13.95 1.55 -1.32
CA LEU A 10 -13.08 2.70 -1.13
C LEU A 10 -13.27 3.37 0.22
N ALA A 11 -14.52 3.56 0.66
CA ALA A 11 -14.79 4.18 1.95
C ALA A 11 -14.16 3.37 3.11
N VAL A 12 -14.34 2.04 3.09
CA VAL A 12 -13.71 1.14 4.08
C VAL A 12 -12.19 1.19 3.98
N LEU A 13 -11.63 1.12 2.77
CA LEU A 13 -10.18 1.15 2.56
C LEU A 13 -9.56 2.46 3.07
N GLU A 14 -10.21 3.59 2.81
CA GLU A 14 -9.74 4.89 3.28
C GLU A 14 -9.78 5.02 4.80
N GLU A 15 -10.80 4.46 5.46
CA GLU A 15 -10.91 4.43 6.92
C GLU A 15 -9.78 3.61 7.54
N GLU A 16 -9.60 2.37 7.08
CA GLU A 16 -8.53 1.46 7.52
C GLU A 16 -7.13 2.06 7.31
N LEU A 17 -6.91 2.76 6.19
CA LEU A 17 -5.64 3.46 5.92
C LEU A 17 -5.40 4.60 6.91
N ARG A 18 -6.43 5.36 7.30
CA ARG A 18 -6.27 6.40 8.31
C ARG A 18 -5.96 5.80 9.68
N GLU A 19 -6.69 4.76 10.07
CA GLU A 19 -6.51 4.09 11.37
C GLU A 19 -5.14 3.40 11.51
N SER A 20 -4.60 2.87 10.41
CA SER A 20 -3.28 2.25 10.37
C SER A 20 -2.11 3.24 10.26
N GLY A 21 -2.37 4.55 10.29
CA GLY A 21 -1.35 5.59 10.18
C GLY A 21 -0.83 5.81 8.75
N ALA A 22 -1.53 5.30 7.75
CA ALA A 22 -1.27 5.50 6.32
C ALA A 22 -2.22 6.55 5.70
N ALA A 23 -2.64 7.55 6.48
CA ALA A 23 -3.63 8.56 6.08
C ALA A 23 -3.25 9.35 4.82
N ASP A 24 -1.95 9.54 4.57
CA ASP A 24 -1.49 10.16 3.31
C ASP A 24 -1.89 9.35 2.09
N ILE A 25 -1.84 8.01 2.16
CA ILE A 25 -2.27 7.13 1.07
C ILE A 25 -3.78 7.28 0.79
N ALA A 26 -4.58 7.60 1.81
CA ALA A 26 -6.02 7.83 1.66
C ALA A 26 -6.36 9.21 1.04
N ALA A 27 -5.38 10.11 0.86
CA ALA A 27 -5.65 11.46 0.40
C ALA A 27 -6.07 11.51 -1.08
N GLU A 28 -7.24 12.08 -1.38
CA GLU A 28 -7.81 12.14 -2.73
C GLU A 28 -6.89 12.81 -3.76
N ARG A 29 -6.05 13.76 -3.34
CA ARG A 29 -5.07 14.47 -4.18
C ARG A 29 -4.16 13.53 -4.98
N HIS A 30 -3.87 12.33 -4.45
CA HIS A 30 -3.00 11.34 -5.10
C HIS A 30 -3.72 10.56 -6.21
N TYR A 31 -5.03 10.71 -6.32
CA TYR A 31 -5.89 9.99 -7.25
C TYR A 31 -6.69 10.91 -8.18
N MET A 32 -6.14 12.10 -8.43
CA MET A 32 -6.65 13.04 -9.41
C MET A 32 -5.92 12.86 -10.74
N GLU A 33 -6.69 12.77 -11.82
CA GLU A 33 -6.17 12.76 -13.18
C GLU A 33 -6.51 14.10 -13.82
N ARG A 34 -5.51 14.71 -14.46
CA ARG A 34 -5.67 15.99 -15.13
C ARG A 34 -5.91 15.75 -16.62
N ASP A 35 -6.98 16.32 -17.14
CA ASP A 35 -7.25 16.32 -18.57
C ASP A 35 -6.16 17.16 -19.27
N PRO A 36 -5.44 16.58 -20.24
CA PRO A 36 -4.36 17.28 -20.93
C PRO A 36 -4.85 18.38 -21.88
N GLU A 37 -6.11 18.30 -22.34
CA GLU A 37 -6.70 19.26 -23.28
C GLU A 37 -7.40 20.41 -22.54
N THR A 38 -8.14 20.12 -21.48
CA THR A 38 -8.89 21.16 -20.73
C THR A 38 -8.16 21.67 -19.49
N GLY A 39 -7.22 20.88 -18.95
CA GLY A 39 -6.54 21.17 -17.68
C GLY A 39 -7.37 20.87 -16.43
N ASP A 40 -8.61 20.40 -16.61
CA ASP A 40 -9.52 20.06 -15.52
C ASP A 40 -9.00 18.83 -14.77
N ALA A 41 -9.10 18.87 -13.45
CA ALA A 41 -8.71 17.74 -12.62
C ALA A 41 -9.97 17.01 -12.13
N ARG A 42 -10.02 15.71 -12.37
CA ARG A 42 -11.11 14.84 -11.96
C ARG A 42 -10.58 13.67 -11.13
N LEU A 43 -11.39 13.19 -10.20
CA LEU A 43 -11.06 11.95 -9.51
C LEU A 43 -11.06 10.78 -10.50
N LEU A 44 -10.12 9.87 -10.29
CA LEU A 44 -10.10 8.57 -10.96
C LEU A 44 -11.37 7.78 -10.64
N ASP A 45 -11.74 6.86 -11.54
CA ASP A 45 -12.88 5.97 -11.31
C ASP A 45 -12.66 5.11 -10.04
N PRO A 46 -13.74 4.75 -9.32
CA PRO A 46 -13.63 4.05 -8.05
C PRO A 46 -12.80 2.76 -8.09
N ARG A 47 -12.90 2.01 -9.19
CA ARG A 47 -12.13 0.77 -9.36
C ARG A 47 -10.65 1.07 -9.50
N LYS A 48 -10.24 1.98 -10.39
CA LYS A 48 -8.83 2.37 -10.56
C LYS A 48 -8.26 2.96 -9.27
N ARG A 49 -9.03 3.78 -8.54
CA ARG A 49 -8.64 4.29 -7.21
C ARG A 49 -8.35 3.17 -6.22
N SER A 50 -9.25 2.21 -6.08
CA SER A 50 -9.08 1.12 -5.10
C SER A 50 -7.83 0.28 -5.37
N VAL A 51 -7.52 0.02 -6.65
CA VAL A 51 -6.30 -0.69 -7.05
C VAL A 51 -5.05 0.13 -6.75
N LEU A 52 -5.05 1.43 -7.02
CA LEU A 52 -3.91 2.30 -6.74
C LEU A 52 -3.67 2.50 -5.24
N MET A 53 -4.72 2.67 -4.43
CA MET A 53 -4.63 2.73 -2.97
C MET A 53 -4.02 1.45 -2.39
N LEU A 54 -4.50 0.27 -2.82
CA LEU A 54 -3.94 -1.00 -2.39
C LEU A 54 -2.49 -1.19 -2.84
N ALA A 55 -2.13 -0.71 -4.05
CA ALA A 55 -0.76 -0.76 -4.53
C ALA A 55 0.17 0.13 -3.67
N ALA A 56 -0.26 1.34 -3.33
CA ALA A 56 0.47 2.25 -2.46
C ALA A 56 0.61 1.67 -1.05
N PHE A 57 -0.46 1.09 -0.51
CA PHE A 57 -0.44 0.40 0.78
C PHE A 57 0.52 -0.80 0.78
N GLY A 58 0.51 -1.61 -0.28
CA GLY A 58 1.45 -2.72 -0.43
C GLY A 58 2.92 -2.27 -0.44
N ARG A 59 3.22 -1.09 -1.01
CA ARG A 59 4.56 -0.47 -0.95
C ARG A 59 4.89 0.05 0.45
N PHE A 60 3.93 0.69 1.11
CA PHE A 60 4.09 1.15 2.49
C PHE A 60 4.42 -0.01 3.44
N LEU A 61 3.73 -1.15 3.30
CA LEU A 61 4.03 -2.36 4.07
C LEU A 61 5.38 -2.96 3.68
N ALA A 62 5.75 -2.96 2.40
CA ALA A 62 7.05 -3.46 1.95
C ALA A 62 8.21 -2.69 2.60
N ILE A 63 8.07 -1.38 2.79
CA ILE A 63 9.07 -0.54 3.46
C ILE A 63 9.22 -0.93 4.94
N GLN A 64 8.17 -1.47 5.56
CA GLN A 64 8.13 -1.89 6.96
C GLN A 64 8.31 -3.41 7.13
N ASP A 65 8.58 -4.15 6.06
CA ASP A 65 8.64 -5.61 6.06
C ASP A 65 10.06 -6.07 6.42
N ARG A 66 10.22 -6.66 7.61
CA ARG A 66 11.53 -7.18 8.06
C ARG A 66 12.09 -8.21 7.08
N LYS A 67 11.24 -9.06 6.52
CA LYS A 67 11.69 -10.14 5.63
C LYS A 67 12.28 -9.58 4.34
N LEU A 68 11.69 -8.51 3.81
CA LEU A 68 12.22 -7.83 2.64
C LEU A 68 13.57 -7.17 2.94
N ALA A 69 13.72 -6.57 4.12
CA ALA A 69 14.99 -6.00 4.58
C ALA A 69 16.07 -7.08 4.74
N THR A 70 15.74 -8.21 5.35
CA THR A 70 16.64 -9.35 5.50
C THR A 70 17.09 -9.90 4.14
N GLN A 71 16.16 -10.10 3.19
CA GLN A 71 16.51 -10.53 1.83
C GLN A 71 17.44 -9.54 1.12
N ALA A 72 17.21 -8.24 1.29
CA ALA A 72 18.09 -7.22 0.75
C ALA A 72 19.49 -7.26 1.40
N PHE A 73 19.58 -7.50 2.71
CA PHE A 73 20.85 -7.66 3.41
C PHE A 73 21.60 -8.91 2.99
N ASP A 74 20.92 -10.05 2.87
CA ASP A 74 21.51 -11.31 2.39
C ASP A 74 22.06 -11.12 0.97
N THR A 75 21.29 -10.47 0.09
CA THR A 75 21.74 -10.13 -1.27
C THR A 75 22.97 -9.23 -1.23
N LEU A 76 22.98 -8.17 -0.41
CA LEU A 76 24.13 -7.27 -0.30
C LEU A 76 25.36 -7.96 0.32
N ALA A 77 25.15 -8.88 1.26
CA ALA A 77 26.22 -9.65 1.90
C ALA A 77 27.02 -10.49 0.89
N GLU A 78 26.40 -10.93 -0.20
CA GLU A 78 27.09 -11.65 -1.28
C GLU A 78 28.13 -10.77 -2.01
N PHE A 79 28.01 -9.44 -1.92
CA PHE A 79 28.87 -8.49 -2.65
C PHE A 79 29.85 -7.72 -1.75
N VAL A 80 29.80 -7.88 -0.41
CA VAL A 80 30.63 -7.11 0.53
C VAL A 80 31.55 -8.04 1.31
N VAL A 81 32.87 -7.85 1.13
CA VAL A 81 33.92 -8.73 1.68
C VAL A 81 34.09 -8.57 3.21
N ASP A 82 33.73 -7.41 3.79
CA ASP A 82 34.00 -7.07 5.20
C ASP A 82 32.78 -6.53 5.96
N GLY A 83 31.75 -7.35 6.06
CA GLY A 83 30.66 -7.16 7.02
C GLY A 83 29.33 -6.75 6.39
N SER A 84 28.35 -7.64 6.53
CA SER A 84 26.98 -7.42 6.08
C SER A 84 26.29 -6.33 6.89
N PRO A 85 25.38 -5.55 6.29
CA PRO A 85 24.51 -4.64 7.04
C PRO A 85 23.71 -5.43 8.07
N ARG A 86 23.75 -5.00 9.34
CA ARG A 86 23.04 -5.68 10.44
C ARG A 86 21.66 -5.10 10.73
N ARG A 87 21.40 -3.88 10.24
CA ARG A 87 20.24 -3.07 10.57
C ARG A 87 19.97 -2.06 9.47
N ALA A 88 18.70 -1.77 9.20
CA ALA A 88 18.28 -0.62 8.40
C ALA A 88 17.22 0.12 9.20
N VAL A 89 17.39 1.43 9.26
CA VAL A 89 16.40 2.34 9.81
C VAL A 89 15.86 3.15 8.65
N VAL A 90 14.55 3.10 8.45
CA VAL A 90 13.87 3.89 7.44
C VAL A 90 13.31 5.14 8.10
N GLU A 91 13.65 6.28 7.53
CA GLU A 91 13.05 7.55 7.86
C GLU A 91 11.82 7.76 6.97
N LEU A 92 10.65 7.81 7.61
CA LEU A 92 9.40 8.17 6.98
C LEU A 92 9.12 9.63 7.32
N ALA A 93 9.33 10.49 6.34
CA ALA A 93 8.90 11.88 6.40
C ALA A 93 7.52 11.99 5.76
N THR A 94 6.51 12.36 6.55
CA THR A 94 5.20 12.78 6.06
C THR A 94 5.02 14.28 6.34
N ASP A 95 4.06 14.93 5.68
CA ASP A 95 3.76 16.35 5.88
C ASP A 95 3.40 16.71 7.35
N ALA A 96 3.04 15.73 8.18
CA ALA A 96 2.58 15.92 9.55
C ALA A 96 3.51 15.33 10.63
N GLU A 97 4.23 14.23 10.34
CA GLU A 97 5.07 13.56 11.34
C GLU A 97 6.34 12.93 10.75
N TYR A 98 7.38 12.91 11.59
CA TYR A 98 8.65 12.23 11.37
C TYR A 98 8.65 10.90 12.14
N ARG A 99 8.81 9.78 11.43
CA ARG A 99 8.86 8.45 12.06
C ARG A 99 10.07 7.67 11.60
N LEU A 100 10.84 7.16 12.56
CA LEU A 100 11.92 6.20 12.31
C LEU A 100 11.36 4.78 12.52
N VAL A 101 11.55 3.92 11.51
CA VAL A 101 11.21 2.50 11.60
C VAL A 101 12.49 1.70 11.53
N ASP A 102 12.80 0.98 12.59
CA ASP A 102 13.87 -0.01 12.58
C ASP A 102 13.39 -1.35 12.03
N LEU A 103 13.95 -1.79 10.92
CA LEU A 103 13.51 -2.98 10.23
C LEU A 103 13.97 -4.28 10.91
N SER A 104 14.97 -4.25 11.80
CA SER A 104 15.36 -5.46 12.53
C SER A 104 14.27 -5.94 13.51
N ASP A 105 13.47 -5.01 14.03
CA ASP A 105 12.39 -5.27 14.97
C ASP A 105 11.01 -5.32 14.30
N ALA A 106 10.95 -5.14 12.99
CA ALA A 106 9.69 -5.12 12.25
C ALA A 106 9.08 -6.53 12.10
N ALA A 107 7.76 -6.58 11.87
CA ALA A 107 7.05 -7.83 11.64
C ALA A 107 7.37 -8.42 10.24
N ASP A 108 7.16 -9.73 10.07
CA ASP A 108 7.06 -10.33 8.74
C ASP A 108 5.68 -10.00 8.17
N LEU A 109 5.63 -9.22 7.10
CA LEU A 109 4.38 -8.78 6.46
C LEU A 109 4.14 -9.49 5.12
N SER A 110 4.91 -10.55 4.83
CA SER A 110 4.88 -11.21 3.52
C SER A 110 3.53 -11.85 3.18
N GLU A 111 2.84 -12.43 4.17
CA GLU A 111 1.49 -12.98 3.98
C GLU A 111 0.47 -11.88 3.68
N LEU A 112 0.46 -10.80 4.47
CA LEU A 112 -0.42 -9.65 4.26
C LEU A 112 -0.19 -9.00 2.89
N ARG A 113 1.07 -8.88 2.46
CA ARG A 113 1.41 -8.39 1.11
C ARG A 113 0.91 -9.31 0.01
N ALA A 114 0.98 -10.63 0.21
CA ALA A 114 0.41 -11.59 -0.72
C ALA A 114 -1.13 -11.48 -0.79
N ASP A 115 -1.78 -11.24 0.33
CA ASP A 115 -3.23 -10.99 0.41
C ASP A 115 -3.65 -9.73 -0.33
N ILE A 116 -2.94 -8.62 -0.15
CA ILE A 116 -3.17 -7.39 -0.89
C ILE A 116 -3.01 -7.62 -2.38
N ALA A 117 -1.96 -8.32 -2.83
CA ALA A 117 -1.77 -8.66 -4.23
C ALA A 117 -2.88 -9.55 -4.80
N ARG A 118 -3.41 -10.49 -3.99
CA ARG A 118 -4.59 -11.28 -4.36
C ARG A 118 -5.84 -10.39 -4.48
N LEU A 119 -6.07 -9.49 -3.54
CA LEU A 119 -7.20 -8.57 -3.55
C LEU A 119 -7.16 -7.62 -4.76
N MET A 120 -6.00 -7.03 -5.05
CA MET A 120 -5.78 -6.18 -6.21
C MET A 120 -6.14 -6.89 -7.52
N ARG A 121 -5.69 -8.16 -7.70
CA ARG A 121 -6.05 -8.94 -8.88
C ARG A 121 -7.55 -9.17 -8.98
N ARG A 122 -8.21 -9.51 -7.88
CA ARG A 122 -9.67 -9.71 -7.86
C ARG A 122 -10.44 -8.44 -8.21
N LEU A 123 -10.03 -7.28 -7.68
CA LEU A 123 -10.61 -5.98 -8.02
C LEU A 123 -10.34 -5.60 -9.49
N ALA A 124 -9.13 -5.85 -9.98
CA ALA A 124 -8.75 -5.64 -11.37
C ALA A 124 -9.48 -6.58 -12.33
N GLU A 125 -9.98 -7.73 -11.88
CA GLU A 125 -10.79 -8.66 -12.67
C GLU A 125 -12.31 -8.50 -12.46
N GLY A 126 -12.73 -7.68 -11.49
CA GLY A 126 -14.14 -7.55 -11.09
C GLY A 126 -14.73 -8.80 -10.40
N ARG A 127 -13.89 -9.60 -9.74
CA ARG A 127 -14.21 -10.93 -9.15
C ARG A 127 -14.17 -10.95 -7.63
N LEU A 128 -14.87 -10.02 -6.98
CA LEU A 128 -15.23 -10.20 -5.56
C LEU A 128 -16.52 -11.02 -5.49
N ARG A 129 -16.64 -11.87 -4.46
CA ARG A 129 -17.92 -12.55 -4.19
C ARG A 129 -18.92 -11.46 -3.81
N ASP A 130 -20.11 -11.49 -4.38
CA ASP A 130 -21.25 -10.74 -3.83
C ASP A 130 -21.31 -11.06 -2.33
N GLY A 131 -21.36 -10.01 -1.51
CA GLY A 131 -21.20 -10.09 -0.07
C GLY A 131 -22.02 -11.23 0.51
N GLY A 132 -21.32 -12.27 0.99
CA GLY A 132 -21.93 -13.22 1.91
C GLY A 132 -22.36 -12.42 3.12
N GLU A 133 -23.64 -12.53 3.44
CA GLU A 133 -24.28 -12.01 4.65
C GLU A 133 -23.31 -12.11 5.83
N LEU A 134 -22.92 -10.96 6.39
CA LEU A 134 -22.36 -10.90 7.73
C LEU A 134 -23.52 -11.23 8.67
N ALA A 135 -23.60 -12.49 9.06
CA ALA A 135 -24.38 -12.96 10.20
C ALA A 135 -23.65 -12.64 11.51
#